data_AF-A0A383BCL1-F1
#
_entry.id   AF-A0A383BCL1-F1
#
_cell.length_a   1.000
_cell.length_b   1.000
_cell.length_c   1.000
_cell.angle_alpha   90.00
_cell.angle_beta   90.00
_cell.angle_gamma   90.00
#
_symmetry.space_group_name_H-M   'P 1'
#
loop_
_entity.id
_entity.type
_entity.pdbx_description
1 polymer ?
#
loop_
_entity_poly.entity_id
_entity_poly.type
_entity_poly.pdbx_seq_one_letter_code
_entity_poly.pdbx_strand_id
1 'polypeptide(L)'
;VTERNLGWIANYIWGIADDVLRDLYVRGKYRDVILPMTVLRRIDSVLEGSKQAVLDTKNSLDKAGVVEQDPALRHAAGQAFYNTSKFTMRDLKARANRQQLKADFEAYLDGFSPNVQDILDNFEFRNQIPRLSKADALGTLIEKLTSPQINLSPDPVTNNDGSIKHAG
;
A
#
# COMPACT_ATOMS: atom_id res chain seq x y z
N VAL A 1 -10.27 -9.16 18.42
CA VAL A 1 -9.01 -8.39 18.42
C VAL A 1 -8.87 -7.69 19.76
N THR A 2 -7.88 -8.02 20.58
CA THR A 2 -7.70 -7.42 21.92
C THR A 2 -7.14 -6.00 21.81
N GLU A 3 -7.62 -5.07 22.63
CA GLU A 3 -7.21 -3.65 22.66
C GLU A 3 -5.69 -3.45 22.77
N ARG A 4 -4.96 -4.40 23.37
CA ARG A 4 -3.50 -4.41 23.46
C ARG A 4 -2.79 -4.43 22.10
N ASN A 5 -3.37 -5.07 21.08
CA ASN A 5 -2.74 -5.19 19.77
C ASN A 5 -2.89 -3.91 18.94
N LEU A 6 -4.04 -3.24 19.05
CA LEU A 6 -4.32 -1.98 18.34
C LEU A 6 -3.41 -0.83 18.81
N GLY A 7 -3.21 -0.71 20.14
CA GLY A 7 -2.32 0.32 20.69
C GLY A 7 -0.87 0.15 20.26
N TRP A 8 -0.38 -1.08 20.18
CA TRP A 8 0.98 -1.36 19.70
C TRP A 8 1.14 -1.05 18.20
N ILE A 9 0.18 -1.47 17.36
CA ILE A 9 0.18 -1.17 15.91
C ILE A 9 0.20 0.35 15.68
N ALA A 10 -0.67 1.09 16.37
CA ALA A 10 -0.72 2.53 16.26
C ALA A 10 0.61 3.19 16.67
N ASN A 11 1.21 2.76 17.79
CA ASN A 11 2.51 3.26 18.23
C ASN A 11 3.63 2.93 17.24
N TYR A 12 3.62 1.74 16.63
CA TYR A 12 4.60 1.35 15.63
C TYR A 12 4.49 2.23 14.38
N ILE A 13 3.27 2.45 13.87
CA ILE A 13 3.01 3.32 12.70
C ILE A 13 3.48 4.75 12.98
N TRP A 14 3.15 5.32 14.14
CA TRP A 14 3.62 6.65 14.51
C TRP A 14 5.15 6.68 14.71
N GLY A 15 5.74 5.61 15.23
CA GLY A 15 7.19 5.45 15.31
C GLY A 15 7.89 5.48 13.94
N ILE A 16 7.28 4.88 12.90
CA ILE A 16 7.78 5.02 11.51
C ILE A 16 7.76 6.48 11.08
N ALA A 17 6.68 7.21 11.38
CA ALA A 17 6.58 8.62 11.03
C ALA A 17 7.63 9.47 11.76
N ASP A 18 7.80 9.26 13.06
CA ASP A 18 8.83 9.94 13.85
C ASP A 18 10.24 9.65 13.33
N ASP A 19 10.52 8.42 12.91
CA ASP A 19 11.83 8.02 12.39
C ASP A 19 12.11 8.59 10.99
N VAL A 20 11.15 8.48 10.06
CA VAL A 20 11.37 8.78 8.64
C VAL A 20 11.03 10.23 8.27
N LEU A 21 10.09 10.87 8.96
CA LEU A 21 9.52 12.15 8.54
C LEU A 21 10.04 13.35 9.35
N ARG A 22 10.80 13.14 10.44
CA ARG A 22 11.20 14.21 11.38
C ARG A 22 12.00 15.36 10.78
N ASP A 23 12.89 15.06 9.86
CA ASP A 23 13.73 16.08 9.23
C ASP A 23 13.07 16.61 7.94
N LEU A 24 11.89 16.09 7.59
CA LEU A 24 11.17 16.40 6.36
C LEU A 24 9.88 17.15 6.60
N TYR A 25 9.19 16.92 7.70
CA TYR A 25 7.89 17.52 7.97
C TYR A 25 7.84 18.01 9.41
N VAL A 26 7.03 19.03 9.67
CA VAL A 26 6.63 19.32 11.05
C VAL A 26 5.72 18.20 11.54
N ARG A 27 5.79 17.85 12.84
CA ARG A 27 5.03 16.71 13.41
C ARG A 27 3.54 16.73 13.08
N GLY A 28 2.92 17.92 13.06
CA GLY A 28 1.49 18.06 12.70
C GLY A 28 1.14 17.56 11.30
N LYS A 29 2.13 17.54 10.39
CA LYS A 29 2.03 17.16 8.98
C LYS A 29 2.41 15.72 8.69
N TYR A 30 2.86 14.95 9.67
CA TYR A 30 3.13 13.52 9.47
C TYR A 30 1.89 12.76 9.02
N ARG A 31 0.72 13.15 9.54
CA ARG A 31 -0.57 12.52 9.22
C ARG A 31 -0.86 12.52 7.72
N ASP A 32 -0.41 13.56 7.00
CA ASP A 32 -0.62 13.74 5.56
C ASP A 32 0.19 12.71 4.74
N VAL A 33 1.14 12.01 5.37
CA VAL A 33 1.97 10.96 4.75
C VAL A 33 1.67 9.60 5.35
N ILE A 34 1.73 9.46 6.67
CA ILE A 34 1.69 8.16 7.32
C ILE A 34 0.30 7.51 7.21
N LEU A 35 -0.78 8.29 7.29
CA LEU A 35 -2.14 7.76 7.18
C LEU A 35 -2.43 7.18 5.78
N PRO A 36 -2.24 7.92 4.66
CA PRO A 36 -2.46 7.35 3.34
C PRO A 36 -1.52 6.16 3.06
N MET A 37 -0.27 6.19 3.55
CA MET A 37 0.64 5.05 3.42
C MET A 37 0.15 3.78 4.16
N THR A 38 -0.39 3.93 5.38
CA THR A 38 -0.97 2.81 6.13
C THR A 38 -2.23 2.28 5.45
N VAL A 39 -3.12 3.17 4.97
CA VAL A 39 -4.33 2.78 4.22
C VAL A 39 -3.96 2.00 2.97
N LEU A 40 -3.01 2.53 2.18
CA LEU A 40 -2.47 1.86 1.00
C LEU A 40 -1.93 0.47 1.32
N ARG A 41 -1.12 0.34 2.38
CA ARG A 41 -0.55 -0.97 2.74
C ARG A 41 -1.61 -1.99 3.12
N ARG A 42 -2.66 -1.55 3.83
CA ARG A 42 -3.79 -2.42 4.17
C ARG A 42 -4.57 -2.85 2.93
N ILE A 43 -4.92 -1.93 2.05
CA ILE A 43 -5.59 -2.23 0.76
C ILE A 43 -4.73 -3.19 -0.07
N ASP A 44 -3.44 -2.91 -0.19
CA ASP A 44 -2.48 -3.74 -0.94
C ASP A 44 -2.43 -5.18 -0.42
N SER A 45 -2.35 -5.36 0.90
CA SER A 45 -2.29 -6.68 1.52
C SER A 45 -3.53 -7.54 1.27
N VAL A 46 -4.70 -6.91 1.14
CA VAL A 46 -5.95 -7.62 0.78
C VAL A 46 -5.90 -8.10 -0.67
N LEU A 47 -5.23 -7.36 -1.55
CA LEU A 47 -5.14 -7.67 -2.99
C LEU A 47 -3.97 -8.58 -3.36
N GLU A 48 -3.01 -8.81 -2.46
CA GLU A 48 -1.81 -9.64 -2.74
C GLU A 48 -2.19 -11.03 -3.28
N GLY A 49 -3.20 -11.67 -2.69
CA GLY A 49 -3.67 -13.00 -3.10
C GLY A 49 -4.41 -13.04 -4.44
N SER A 50 -5.05 -11.95 -4.85
CA SER A 50 -5.83 -11.87 -6.09
C SER A 50 -5.09 -11.16 -7.23
N LYS A 51 -3.84 -10.73 -7.00
CA LYS A 51 -3.08 -9.89 -7.94
C LYS A 51 -3.01 -10.46 -9.35
N GLN A 52 -2.63 -11.74 -9.46
CA GLN A 52 -2.48 -12.39 -10.76
C GLN A 52 -3.82 -12.50 -11.49
N ALA A 53 -4.89 -12.87 -10.78
CA ALA A 53 -6.24 -12.97 -11.37
C ALA A 53 -6.73 -11.63 -11.93
N VAL A 54 -6.46 -10.52 -11.22
CA VAL A 54 -6.77 -9.16 -11.69
C VAL A 54 -5.96 -8.82 -12.94
N LEU A 55 -4.66 -9.11 -12.97
CA LEU A 55 -3.80 -8.84 -14.12
C LEU A 55 -4.20 -9.65 -15.36
N ASP A 56 -4.51 -10.93 -15.19
CA ASP A 56 -4.94 -11.80 -16.28
C ASP A 56 -6.29 -11.34 -16.85
N THR A 57 -7.23 -10.98 -15.96
CA THR A 57 -8.53 -10.41 -16.34
C THR A 57 -8.35 -9.11 -17.11
N LYS A 58 -7.53 -8.18 -16.59
CA LYS A 58 -7.21 -6.90 -17.24
C LYS A 58 -6.65 -7.11 -18.65
N ASN A 59 -5.65 -7.98 -18.78
CA ASN A 59 -5.02 -8.29 -20.06
C ASN A 59 -6.00 -8.92 -21.06
N SER A 60 -6.91 -9.79 -20.59
CA SER A 60 -7.94 -10.40 -21.42
C SER A 60 -8.93 -9.36 -21.95
N LEU A 61 -9.43 -8.48 -21.07
CA LEU A 61 -10.37 -7.41 -21.43
C LEU A 61 -9.74 -6.39 -22.38
N ASP A 62 -8.48 -6.04 -22.18
CA ASP A 62 -7.73 -5.14 -23.07
C ASP A 62 -7.57 -5.74 -24.47
N LYS A 63 -7.21 -7.02 -24.57
CA LYS A 63 -7.12 -7.73 -25.87
C LYS A 63 -8.48 -7.82 -26.58
N ALA A 64 -9.56 -7.93 -25.81
CA ALA A 64 -10.92 -7.96 -26.33
C ALA A 64 -11.47 -6.56 -26.66
N GLY A 65 -10.75 -5.48 -26.35
CA GLY A 65 -11.20 -4.10 -26.58
C GLY A 65 -12.39 -3.69 -25.72
N VAL A 66 -12.59 -4.33 -24.57
CA VAL A 66 -13.70 -4.03 -23.67
C VAL A 66 -13.45 -2.69 -22.97
N VAL A 67 -14.36 -1.74 -23.17
CA VAL A 67 -14.25 -0.40 -22.58
C VAL A 67 -14.58 -0.40 -21.09
N GLU A 68 -15.68 -1.05 -20.69
CA GLU A 68 -16.06 -1.16 -19.29
C GLU A 68 -15.53 -2.47 -18.67
N GLN A 69 -14.59 -2.33 -17.75
CA GLN A 69 -13.84 -3.40 -17.09
C GLN A 69 -14.05 -3.44 -15.57
N ASP A 70 -14.58 -2.39 -14.93
CA ASP A 70 -14.63 -2.23 -13.47
C ASP A 70 -15.36 -3.40 -12.75
N PRO A 71 -16.56 -3.85 -13.19
CA PRO A 71 -17.24 -4.99 -12.56
C PRO A 71 -16.44 -6.29 -12.63
N ALA A 72 -15.80 -6.56 -13.77
CA ALA A 72 -15.00 -7.77 -13.97
C ALA A 72 -13.72 -7.75 -13.12
N LEU A 73 -13.07 -6.59 -13.00
CA LEU A 73 -11.88 -6.42 -12.19
C LEU A 73 -12.18 -6.53 -10.69
N ARG A 74 -13.31 -5.97 -10.22
CA ARG A 74 -13.80 -6.18 -8.85
C ARG A 74 -14.09 -7.64 -8.55
N HIS A 75 -14.76 -8.33 -9.48
CA HIS A 75 -15.02 -9.75 -9.36
C HIS A 75 -13.72 -10.57 -9.29
N ALA A 76 -12.74 -10.29 -10.16
CA ALA A 76 -11.43 -10.94 -10.15
C ALA A 76 -10.64 -10.67 -8.86
N ALA A 77 -10.77 -9.47 -8.29
CA ALA A 77 -10.17 -9.12 -7.00
C ALA A 77 -10.88 -9.79 -5.81
N GLY A 78 -12.15 -10.19 -5.97
CA GLY A 78 -13.00 -10.63 -4.86
C GLY A 78 -13.28 -9.50 -3.85
N GLN A 79 -13.14 -8.24 -4.27
CA GLN A 79 -13.20 -7.06 -3.41
C GLN A 79 -13.93 -5.90 -4.10
N ALA A 80 -14.41 -4.94 -3.30
CA ALA A 80 -14.97 -3.69 -3.79
C ALA A 80 -13.89 -2.68 -4.25
N PHE A 81 -12.70 -3.15 -4.60
CA PHE A 81 -11.59 -2.37 -5.13
C PHE A 81 -10.61 -3.34 -5.79
N TYR A 82 -9.74 -2.81 -6.65
CA TYR A 82 -8.70 -3.60 -7.32
C TYR A 82 -7.47 -2.73 -7.58
N ASN A 83 -6.38 -3.37 -8.01
CA ASN A 83 -5.19 -2.67 -8.51
C ASN A 83 -4.63 -3.38 -9.75
N THR A 84 -4.65 -2.69 -10.90
CA THR A 84 -4.16 -3.20 -12.19
C THR A 84 -2.70 -2.88 -12.49
N SER A 85 -1.99 -2.18 -11.60
CA SER A 85 -0.55 -2.00 -11.75
C SER A 85 0.15 -3.36 -11.67
N LYS A 86 1.34 -3.50 -12.24
CA LYS A 86 2.14 -4.74 -12.10
C LYS A 86 2.84 -4.87 -10.73
N PHE A 87 2.61 -3.94 -9.81
CA PHE A 87 3.33 -3.85 -8.55
C PHE A 87 2.42 -4.14 -7.36
N THR A 88 2.98 -4.81 -6.37
CA THR A 88 2.56 -4.74 -4.96
C THR A 88 3.47 -3.74 -4.23
N MET A 89 3.07 -3.27 -3.05
CA MET A 89 3.94 -2.41 -2.24
C MET A 89 5.25 -3.13 -1.88
N ARG A 90 5.23 -4.46 -1.73
CA ARG A 90 6.44 -5.27 -1.46
C ARG A 90 7.42 -5.26 -2.61
N ASP A 91 6.96 -5.28 -3.86
CA ASP A 91 7.83 -5.22 -5.05
C ASP A 91 8.63 -3.92 -5.12
N LEU A 92 8.06 -2.84 -4.57
CA LEU A 92 8.67 -1.50 -4.57
C LEU A 92 9.77 -1.35 -3.51
N LYS A 93 9.86 -2.25 -2.52
CA LYS A 93 10.93 -2.25 -1.51
C LYS A 93 12.33 -2.43 -2.15
N ALA A 94 12.42 -3.22 -3.22
CA ALA A 94 13.70 -3.71 -3.76
C ALA A 94 14.36 -2.76 -4.79
N ARG A 95 14.01 -1.48 -4.83
CA ARG A 95 14.47 -0.55 -5.87
C ARG A 95 15.71 0.25 -5.44
N ALA A 96 16.82 0.05 -6.15
CA ALA A 96 18.06 0.79 -5.94
C ALA A 96 18.06 2.22 -6.50
N ASN A 97 17.17 2.52 -7.45
CA ASN A 97 17.09 3.85 -8.10
C ASN A 97 15.86 4.62 -7.64
N ARG A 98 16.10 5.77 -7.02
CA ARG A 98 15.09 6.70 -6.48
C ARG A 98 14.10 7.25 -7.52
N GLN A 99 14.57 7.57 -8.73
CA GLN A 99 13.70 8.04 -9.81
C GLN A 99 12.81 6.91 -10.33
N GLN A 100 13.37 5.71 -10.47
CA GLN A 100 12.59 4.53 -10.84
C GLN A 100 11.58 4.17 -9.77
N LEU A 101 11.98 4.19 -8.49
CA LEU A 101 11.07 3.95 -7.37
C LEU A 101 9.90 4.92 -7.38
N LYS A 102 10.17 6.22 -7.61
CA LYS A 102 9.11 7.22 -7.73
C LYS A 102 8.13 6.87 -8.86
N ALA A 103 8.65 6.60 -10.07
CA ALA A 103 7.82 6.30 -11.23
C ALA A 103 7.01 5.00 -11.06
N ASP A 104 7.63 3.96 -10.51
CA ASP A 104 6.96 2.69 -10.20
C ASP A 104 5.88 2.88 -9.12
N PHE A 105 6.15 3.71 -8.10
CA PHE A 105 5.18 4.04 -7.06
C PHE A 105 4.01 4.85 -7.61
N GLU A 106 4.25 5.82 -8.50
CA GLU A 106 3.18 6.56 -9.18
C GLU A 106 2.31 5.62 -10.04
N ALA A 107 2.93 4.73 -10.82
CA ALA A 107 2.21 3.71 -11.60
C ALA A 107 1.43 2.72 -10.71
N TYR A 108 1.96 2.41 -9.52
CA TYR A 108 1.27 1.62 -8.51
C TYR A 108 0.01 2.32 -8.00
N LEU A 109 0.10 3.62 -7.69
CA LEU A 109 -1.05 4.42 -7.27
C LEU A 109 -2.08 4.53 -8.39
N ASP A 110 -1.66 4.79 -9.63
CA ASP A 110 -2.53 4.94 -10.79
C ASP A 110 -3.31 3.65 -11.13
N GLY A 111 -2.79 2.49 -10.74
CA GLY A 111 -3.44 1.20 -10.97
C GLY A 111 -4.66 0.94 -10.10
N PHE A 112 -4.90 1.72 -9.04
CA PHE A 112 -6.04 1.50 -8.15
C PHE A 112 -7.39 1.86 -8.77
N SER A 113 -8.44 1.15 -8.37
CA SER A 113 -9.83 1.41 -8.77
C SER A 113 -10.31 2.82 -8.39
N PRO A 114 -11.34 3.37 -9.07
CA PRO A 114 -11.76 4.78 -8.90
C PRO A 114 -12.02 5.19 -7.45
N ASN A 115 -12.71 4.35 -6.68
CA ASN A 115 -12.99 4.63 -5.26
C ASN A 115 -11.73 4.76 -4.39
N VAL A 116 -10.63 4.10 -4.75
CA VAL A 116 -9.35 4.25 -4.06
C VAL A 116 -8.60 5.48 -4.58
N GLN A 117 -8.73 5.85 -5.86
CA GLN A 117 -8.24 7.14 -6.35
C GLN A 117 -8.88 8.31 -5.57
N ASP A 118 -10.19 8.28 -5.37
CA ASP A 118 -10.91 9.31 -4.60
C ASP A 118 -10.37 9.43 -3.16
N ILE A 119 -10.02 8.30 -2.52
CA ILE A 119 -9.40 8.30 -1.20
C ILE A 119 -8.03 8.99 -1.25
N LEU A 120 -7.20 8.67 -2.24
CA LEU A 120 -5.86 9.25 -2.39
C LEU A 120 -5.90 10.75 -2.68
N ASP A 121 -6.88 11.19 -3.47
CA ASP A 121 -7.09 12.60 -3.80
C ASP A 121 -7.57 13.40 -2.58
N ASN A 122 -8.48 12.84 -1.77
CA ASN A 122 -8.91 13.45 -0.51
C ASN A 122 -7.77 13.58 0.52
N PHE A 123 -6.79 12.68 0.49
CA PHE A 123 -5.56 12.81 1.29
C PHE A 123 -4.55 13.79 0.70
N GLU A 124 -4.76 14.28 -0.53
CA GLU A 124 -3.77 15.03 -1.30
C GLU A 124 -2.41 14.31 -1.39
N PHE A 125 -2.42 12.96 -1.37
CA PHE A 125 -1.21 12.20 -1.06
C PHE A 125 -0.16 12.31 -2.17
N ARG A 126 -0.59 12.44 -3.42
CA ARG A 126 0.30 12.62 -4.59
C ARG A 126 1.18 13.85 -4.46
N ASN A 127 0.72 14.89 -3.77
CA ASN A 127 1.50 16.11 -3.52
C ASN A 127 2.72 15.86 -2.61
N GLN A 128 2.70 14.78 -1.81
CA GLN A 128 3.80 14.42 -0.90
C GLN A 128 4.92 13.65 -1.61
N ILE A 129 4.61 12.95 -2.72
CA ILE A 129 5.54 12.04 -3.40
C ILE A 129 6.84 12.72 -3.86
N PRO A 130 6.83 13.91 -4.50
CA PRO A 130 8.07 14.56 -4.93
C PRO A 130 9.02 14.85 -3.76
N ARG A 131 8.48 15.29 -2.61
CA ARG A 131 9.26 15.58 -1.40
C ARG A 131 9.83 14.32 -0.79
N LEU A 132 9.02 13.27 -0.64
CA LEU A 132 9.44 11.98 -0.12
C LEU A 132 10.52 11.34 -1.00
N SER A 133 10.35 11.40 -2.32
CA SER A 133 11.34 10.91 -3.28
C SER A 133 12.63 11.71 -3.21
N LYS A 134 12.58 13.05 -3.22
CA LYS A 134 13.79 13.89 -3.14
C LYS A 134 14.61 13.64 -1.87
N ALA A 135 13.94 13.30 -0.78
CA ALA A 135 14.55 13.00 0.51
C ALA A 135 14.99 11.53 0.69
N ASP A 136 14.78 10.67 -0.30
CA ASP A 136 14.99 9.22 -0.21
C ASP A 136 14.16 8.51 0.90
N ALA A 137 13.10 9.17 1.37
CA ALA A 137 12.24 8.66 2.44
C ALA A 137 11.18 7.66 1.94
N LEU A 138 10.81 7.73 0.65
CA LEU A 138 9.76 6.88 0.09
C LEU A 138 10.10 5.38 0.23
N GLY A 139 11.33 5.00 -0.10
CA GLY A 139 11.79 3.61 0.00
C GLY A 139 11.80 3.13 1.45
N THR A 140 12.31 3.95 2.37
CA THR A 140 12.34 3.64 3.80
C THR A 140 10.94 3.47 4.41
N LEU A 141 9.98 4.31 4.01
CA LEU A 141 8.57 4.16 4.42
C LEU A 141 8.00 2.81 3.95
N ILE A 142 8.18 2.48 2.66
CA ILE A 142 7.73 1.21 2.08
C ILE A 142 8.36 0.03 2.82
N GLU A 143 9.66 0.08 3.06
CA GLU A 143 10.39 -0.97 3.78
C GLU A 143 9.83 -1.20 5.19
N LYS A 144 9.62 -0.12 5.96
CA LYS A 144 9.14 -0.22 7.34
C LYS A 144 7.68 -0.69 7.41
N LEU A 145 6.82 -0.24 6.49
CA LEU A 145 5.41 -0.65 6.44
C LEU A 145 5.20 -2.07 5.91
N THR A 146 6.15 -2.60 5.13
CA THR A 146 6.13 -3.99 4.65
C THR A 146 6.95 -4.93 5.54
N SER A 147 7.52 -4.41 6.64
CA SER A 147 8.32 -5.19 7.60
C SER A 147 7.50 -6.35 8.17
N PRO A 148 8.07 -7.57 8.26
CA PRO A 148 7.40 -8.72 8.88
C PRO A 148 7.21 -8.58 10.40
N GLN A 149 7.72 -7.50 11.01
CA GLN A 149 7.53 -7.18 12.42
C GLN A 149 6.14 -6.63 12.71
N ILE A 150 5.44 -6.12 11.70
CA ILE A 150 4.08 -5.58 11.80
C ILE A 150 3.17 -6.31 10.83
N ASN A 151 1.93 -6.57 11.26
CA ASN A 151 0.88 -7.07 10.39
C ASN A 151 -0.16 -5.98 10.17
N LEU A 152 -0.31 -5.56 8.91
CA LEU A 152 -1.37 -4.64 8.48
C LEU A 152 -2.38 -5.34 7.55
N SER A 153 -2.25 -6.67 7.39
CA SER A 153 -3.24 -7.52 6.71
C SER A 153 -4.43 -7.80 7.62
N PRO A 154 -5.65 -7.99 7.09
CA PRO A 154 -6.76 -8.54 7.89
C PRO A 154 -6.52 -9.97 8.36
N ASP A 155 -5.59 -10.70 7.74
CA ASP A 155 -5.31 -12.10 8.07
C ASP A 155 -4.18 -12.22 9.10
N PRO A 156 -4.29 -13.14 10.07
CA PRO A 156 -3.25 -13.36 11.07
C PRO A 156 -1.98 -13.96 10.43
N VAL A 157 -0.82 -13.51 10.90
CA VAL A 157 0.46 -14.15 10.61
C VAL A 157 0.71 -15.23 11.65
N THR A 158 0.96 -16.46 11.22
CA THR A 158 1.26 -17.60 12.10
C THR A 158 2.75 -17.91 12.14
N ASN A 159 3.21 -18.46 13.26
CA ASN A 159 4.51 -19.12 13.37
C ASN A 159 4.49 -20.49 12.67
N ASN A 160 5.66 -21.11 12.53
CA ASN A 160 5.80 -22.44 11.93
C ASN A 160 5.07 -23.55 12.72
N ASP A 161 4.76 -23.31 13.99
CA ASP A 161 4.01 -24.22 14.87
C ASP A 161 2.48 -23.96 14.85
N GLY A 162 2.01 -23.05 13.99
CA GLY A 162 0.59 -22.69 13.87
C GLY A 162 0.08 -21.68 14.90
N SER A 163 0.91 -21.25 15.86
CA SER A 163 0.52 -20.19 16.80
C SER A 163 0.45 -18.82 16.11
N ILE A 164 -0.49 -17.95 16.52
CA ILE A 164 -0.61 -16.60 15.95
C ILE A 164 0.57 -15.75 16.43
N LYS A 165 1.43 -15.33 15.49
CA LYS A 165 2.55 -14.42 15.70
C LYS A 165 2.08 -12.97 15.76
N HIS A 166 1.22 -12.59 14.81
CA HIS A 166 0.57 -11.27 14.77
C HIS A 166 -0.89 -11.45 14.35
N ALA A 167 -1.84 -10.89 15.10
CA ALA A 167 -3.23 -10.87 14.63
C ALA A 167 -3.37 -9.90 13.43
N GLY A 168 -4.43 -10.09 12.63
CA GLY A 168 -4.86 -9.11 11.63
C GLY A 168 -5.73 -7.99 12.19
#